data_AF-A0A444K0M3-F1
#
_entry.id   AF-A0A444K0M3-F1
#
_cell.length_a   1.000
_cell.length_b   1.000
_cell.length_c   1.000
_cell.angle_alpha   90.00
_cell.angle_beta   90.00
_cell.angle_gamma   90.00
#
_symmetry.space_group_name_H-M   'P 1'
#
loop_
_entity.id
_entity.type
_entity.pdbx_description
1 polymer ?
#
loop_
_entity_poly.entity_id
_entity_poly.type
_entity_poly.pdbx_seq_one_letter_code
_entity_poly.pdbx_strand_id
1 'polypeptide(L)'
;FSGDAALKPSMVFDDGKKTFFKFDGRTPVIFAVQSDFSETLRNFRKEGEYLVVDGVATQYTLRDGDQWTCIFNLRKPDFGTPDPDVLGPAPDRQAKKRWRSGN
;
A
#
# COMPACT_ATOMS: atom_id res chain seq x y z
N PHE A 1 11.23 -0.94 -2.37
CA PHE A 1 11.13 -2.42 -2.25
C PHE A 1 12.42 -2.92 -1.61
N SER A 2 12.41 -4.12 -1.05
CA SER A 2 13.61 -4.80 -0.52
C SER A 2 13.58 -6.26 -0.94
N GLY A 3 14.74 -6.90 -1.14
CA GLY A 3 14.84 -8.29 -1.61
C GLY A 3 15.28 -8.43 -3.07
N ASP A 4 14.95 -9.57 -3.68
CA ASP A 4 15.44 -9.98 -5.00
C ASP A 4 14.76 -9.25 -6.18
N ALA A 5 15.54 -8.54 -6.99
CA ALA A 5 15.02 -7.82 -8.14
C ALA A 5 14.31 -8.72 -9.18
N ALA A 6 14.58 -10.02 -9.22
CA ALA A 6 13.90 -10.96 -10.13
C ALA A 6 12.41 -11.13 -9.84
N LEU A 7 11.98 -10.92 -8.58
CA LEU A 7 10.57 -10.99 -8.17
C LEU A 7 9.90 -9.62 -8.17
N LYS A 8 10.59 -8.57 -8.65
CA LYS A 8 10.05 -7.22 -8.67
C LYS A 8 8.95 -7.12 -9.75
N PRO A 9 7.75 -6.65 -9.40
CA PRO A 9 6.72 -6.36 -10.39
C PRO A 9 7.13 -5.16 -11.27
N SER A 10 6.75 -5.20 -12.55
CA SER A 10 6.98 -4.09 -13.48
C SER A 10 6.06 -2.90 -13.18
N MET A 11 4.88 -3.17 -12.63
CA MET A 11 3.94 -2.14 -12.20
C MET A 11 3.11 -2.61 -11.00
N VAL A 12 2.86 -1.71 -10.05
CA VAL A 12 1.94 -1.94 -8.93
C VAL A 12 1.13 -0.68 -8.69
N PHE A 13 -0.18 -0.84 -8.53
CA PHE A 13 -1.08 0.24 -8.10
C PHE A 13 -2.28 -0.33 -7.35
N ASP A 14 -2.99 0.53 -6.66
CA ASP A 14 -4.19 0.20 -5.89
C ASP A 14 -5.31 1.20 -6.19
N ASP A 15 -6.57 0.76 -6.07
CA ASP A 15 -7.78 1.59 -6.24
C ASP A 15 -8.48 1.88 -4.89
N GLY A 16 -7.81 1.58 -3.77
CA GLY A 16 -8.36 1.64 -2.42
C GLY A 16 -9.17 0.39 -1.99
N LYS A 17 -9.51 -0.51 -2.90
CA LYS A 17 -10.22 -1.77 -2.61
C LYS A 17 -9.42 -3.02 -3.01
N LYS A 18 -8.62 -2.92 -4.06
CA LYS A 18 -7.82 -3.98 -4.67
C LYS A 18 -6.44 -3.44 -5.01
N THR A 19 -5.49 -4.35 -5.07
CA THR A 19 -4.13 -4.06 -5.53
C THR A 19 -3.83 -4.85 -6.79
N PHE A 20 -3.28 -4.18 -7.78
CA PHE A 20 -2.99 -4.68 -9.10
C PHE A 20 -1.48 -4.79 -9.26
N PHE A 21 -1.01 -5.99 -9.61
CA PHE A 21 0.40 -6.27 -9.87
C PHE A 21 0.57 -6.70 -11.33
N LYS A 22 1.56 -6.14 -12.02
CA LYS A 22 2.00 -6.62 -13.33
C LYS A 22 3.39 -7.23 -13.18
N PHE A 23 3.56 -8.41 -13.75
CA PHE A 23 4.84 -9.12 -13.81
C PHE A 23 5.16 -9.40 -15.27
N ASP A 24 6.39 -9.07 -15.70
CA ASP A 24 6.86 -9.35 -17.06
C ASP A 24 7.47 -10.76 -17.17
N GLY A 25 7.70 -11.42 -16.04
CA GLY A 25 8.32 -12.74 -15.94
C GLY A 25 7.54 -13.70 -15.05
N ARG A 26 8.27 -14.42 -14.19
CA ARG A 26 7.70 -15.43 -13.30
C ARG A 26 6.77 -14.80 -12.27
N THR A 27 5.62 -15.42 -12.05
CA THR A 27 4.62 -14.95 -11.09
C THR A 27 4.90 -15.53 -9.70
N PRO A 28 5.25 -14.71 -8.70
CA PRO A 28 5.46 -15.17 -7.34
C PRO A 28 4.14 -15.37 -6.59
N VAL A 29 4.22 -16.02 -5.42
CA VAL A 29 3.12 -16.04 -4.44
C VAL A 29 3.10 -14.70 -3.70
N ILE A 30 1.91 -14.10 -3.57
CA ILE A 30 1.72 -12.79 -2.94
C ILE A 30 1.13 -12.95 -1.54
N PHE A 31 1.84 -12.46 -0.53
CA PHE A 31 1.39 -12.39 0.86
C PHE A 31 1.14 -10.93 1.24
N ALA A 32 0.02 -10.65 1.90
CA ALA A 32 -0.22 -9.35 2.53
C ALA A 32 0.32 -9.39 3.96
N VAL A 33 1.03 -8.35 4.37
CA VAL A 33 1.55 -8.22 5.74
C VAL A 33 0.52 -7.46 6.58
N GLN A 34 0.17 -8.03 7.73
CA GLN A 34 -0.77 -7.48 8.70
C GLN A 34 -0.07 -6.58 9.73
N SER A 35 -0.87 -5.94 10.60
CA SER A 35 -0.39 -5.01 11.63
C SER A 35 0.49 -5.64 12.69
N ASP A 36 0.32 -6.93 12.91
CA ASP A 36 1.12 -7.77 13.81
C ASP A 36 2.36 -8.36 13.12
N PHE A 37 2.69 -7.87 11.91
CA PHE A 37 3.78 -8.37 11.06
C PHE A 37 3.58 -9.81 10.56
N SER A 38 2.41 -10.40 10.73
CA SER A 38 2.09 -11.71 10.16
C SER A 38 1.83 -11.64 8.66
N GLU A 39 2.26 -12.66 7.93
CA GLU A 39 1.97 -12.82 6.51
C GLU A 39 0.67 -13.61 6.31
N THR A 40 -0.28 -13.07 5.56
CA THR A 40 -1.52 -13.76 5.19
C THR A 40 -1.62 -13.89 3.69
N LEU A 41 -1.94 -15.10 3.23
CA LEU A 41 -2.22 -15.33 1.82
C LEU A 41 -3.55 -14.66 1.46
N ARG A 42 -3.51 -13.75 0.48
CA ARG A 42 -4.71 -13.11 -0.07
C ARG A 42 -5.07 -13.81 -1.36
N ASN A 43 -6.37 -14.03 -1.56
CA ASN A 43 -6.86 -14.51 -2.84
C ASN A 43 -6.49 -13.48 -3.91
N PHE A 44 -5.89 -13.98 -5.00
CA PHE A 44 -5.59 -13.20 -6.17
C PHE A 44 -6.10 -13.92 -7.40
N ARG A 45 -6.44 -13.15 -8.43
CA ARG A 45 -6.88 -13.68 -9.72
C ARG A 45 -6.20 -12.92 -10.85
N LYS A 46 -5.99 -13.59 -11.97
CA LYS A 46 -5.41 -12.95 -13.16
C LYS A 46 -6.51 -12.28 -13.98
N GLU A 47 -6.37 -10.98 -14.24
CA GLU A 47 -7.22 -10.19 -15.12
C GLU A 47 -6.36 -9.54 -16.21
N GLY A 48 -6.39 -10.12 -17.41
CA GLY A 48 -5.50 -9.68 -18.50
C GLY A 48 -4.02 -9.84 -18.13
N GLU A 49 -3.30 -8.72 -18.10
CA GLU A 49 -1.88 -8.67 -17.72
C GLU A 49 -1.64 -8.48 -16.21
N TYR A 50 -2.71 -8.29 -15.43
CA TYR A 50 -2.61 -7.96 -14.00
C TYR A 50 -3.00 -9.15 -13.13
N LEU A 51 -2.30 -9.30 -12.00
CA LEU A 51 -2.76 -10.06 -10.86
C LEU A 51 -3.46 -9.12 -9.91
N VAL A 52 -4.74 -9.41 -9.67
CA VAL A 52 -5.62 -8.58 -8.86
C VAL A 52 -5.80 -9.26 -7.53
N VAL A 53 -5.27 -8.61 -6.50
CA VAL A 53 -5.32 -9.04 -5.10
C VAL A 53 -6.47 -8.30 -4.42
N ASP A 54 -7.29 -9.02 -3.67
CA ASP A 54 -8.35 -8.41 -2.89
C ASP A 54 -7.78 -7.70 -1.65
N GLY A 55 -8.18 -6.43 -1.48
CA GLY A 55 -7.73 -5.57 -0.39
C GLY A 55 -6.46 -4.78 -0.72
N VAL A 56 -6.20 -3.78 0.12
CA VAL A 56 -4.99 -2.96 0.10
C VAL A 56 -4.23 -3.17 1.40
N ALA A 57 -2.93 -3.44 1.30
CA ALA A 57 -2.03 -3.60 2.45
C ALA A 57 -0.93 -2.52 2.47
N THR A 58 -0.37 -2.27 3.64
CA THR A 58 0.82 -1.42 3.85
C THR A 58 2.07 -2.07 3.25
N GLN A 59 2.15 -3.40 3.29
CA GLN A 59 3.26 -4.17 2.74
C GLN A 59 2.76 -5.49 2.12
N TYR A 60 3.44 -5.90 1.05
CA TYR A 60 3.30 -7.22 0.44
C TYR A 60 4.65 -7.92 0.40
N THR A 61 4.67 -9.22 0.70
CA THR A 61 5.82 -10.10 0.48
C THR A 61 5.54 -11.00 -0.73
N LEU A 62 6.43 -10.96 -1.71
CA LEU A 62 6.44 -11.79 -2.91
C LEU A 62 7.43 -12.91 -2.69
N ARG A 63 7.04 -14.18 -2.91
CA ARG A 63 7.91 -15.34 -2.70
C ARG A 63 7.90 -16.29 -3.90
N ASP A 64 9.07 -16.84 -4.24
CA ASP A 64 9.23 -17.92 -5.20
C ASP A 64 10.41 -18.80 -4.76
N GLY A 65 10.13 -20.01 -4.28
CA GLY A 65 11.13 -20.85 -3.61
C GLY A 65 11.79 -20.13 -2.44
N ASP A 66 13.12 -20.01 -2.50
CA ASP A 66 13.93 -19.34 -1.48
C ASP A 66 14.09 -17.83 -1.71
N GLN A 67 13.61 -17.32 -2.86
CA GLN A 67 13.67 -15.89 -3.20
C GLN A 67 12.46 -15.15 -2.63
N TRP A 68 12.69 -13.90 -2.21
CA TRP A 68 11.64 -13.03 -1.68
C TRP A 68 11.83 -11.58 -2.09
N THR A 69 10.72 -10.82 -2.13
CA THR A 69 10.71 -9.36 -2.33
C THR A 69 9.58 -8.70 -1.57
N CYS A 70 9.89 -7.65 -0.81
CA CYS A 70 8.92 -6.84 -0.10
C CYS A 70 8.59 -5.55 -0.89
N ILE A 71 7.31 -5.33 -1.13
CA ILE A 71 6.74 -4.11 -1.71
C ILE A 71 6.05 -3.31 -0.61
N PHE A 72 6.38 -2.02 -0.50
CA PHE A 72 5.86 -1.12 0.53
C PHE A 72 4.91 -0.11 -0.12
N ASN A 73 3.67 -0.03 0.37
CA ASN A 73 2.70 0.97 -0.03
C ASN A 73 2.85 2.21 0.84
N LEU A 74 3.66 3.18 0.38
CA LEU A 74 3.96 4.40 1.14
C LEU A 74 2.75 5.35 1.33
N ARG A 75 1.63 5.12 0.63
CA ARG A 75 0.38 5.87 0.84
C ARG A 75 -0.41 5.37 2.06
N LYS A 76 -0.09 4.18 2.55
CA LYS A 76 -0.62 3.57 3.76
C LYS A 76 0.54 3.52 4.76
N PRO A 77 0.76 4.58 5.57
CA PRO A 77 1.85 4.60 6.53
C PRO A 77 1.74 3.41 7.49
N ASP A 78 2.91 2.92 7.91
CA ASP A 78 3.07 1.71 8.72
C ASP A 78 2.19 1.73 9.97
N PHE A 79 1.79 0.54 10.42
CA PHE A 79 0.85 0.31 11.51
C PHE A 79 1.23 0.96 12.86
N GLY A 80 2.44 1.51 12.99
CA GLY A 80 2.93 2.23 14.17
C GLY A 80 3.26 3.71 13.94
N THR A 81 3.06 4.26 12.74
CA THR A 81 3.21 5.71 12.54
C THR A 81 1.92 6.38 13.01
N PRO A 82 1.92 7.23 14.05
CA PRO A 82 0.76 8.06 14.35
C PRO A 82 0.47 8.86 13.09
N ASP A 83 -0.76 8.78 12.60
CA ASP A 83 -1.22 9.69 11.57
C ASP A 83 -0.98 11.12 12.07
N PRO A 84 -0.07 11.91 11.46
CA PRO A 84 0.21 13.25 11.92
C PRO A 84 -1.03 14.14 11.84
N ASP A 85 -2.05 13.78 11.05
CA ASP A 85 -3.32 14.52 10.97
C ASP A 85 -4.28 14.17 12.11
N VAL A 86 -4.06 13.09 12.88
CA VAL A 86 -4.89 12.75 14.05
C VAL A 86 -4.58 13.66 15.25
N LEU A 87 -3.33 14.12 15.39
CA LEU A 87 -2.90 15.04 16.46
C LEU A 87 -2.41 16.39 15.90
N GLY A 88 -2.38 16.55 14.59
CA GLY A 88 -2.00 17.79 13.92
C GLY A 88 -3.10 18.85 14.01
N PRO A 89 -2.76 20.13 13.90
CA PRO A 89 -3.75 21.19 13.80
C PRO A 89 -4.58 20.99 12.52
N ALA A 90 -5.82 20.52 12.68
CA ALA A 90 -6.76 20.42 11.57
C ALA A 90 -7.22 21.83 11.15
N PRO A 91 -7.19 22.18 9.85
CA PRO A 91 -7.73 23.45 9.39
C PRO A 91 -9.23 23.52 9.68
N ASP A 92 -9.63 24.48 10.51
CA ASP A 92 -11.03 24.74 10.81
C ASP A 92 -11.75 25.21 9.55
N ARG A 93 -12.56 24.31 8.96
CA ARG A 93 -13.39 24.60 7.78
C ARG A 93 -14.54 25.57 8.08
N GLN A 94 -14.83 25.86 9.35
CA GLN A 94 -15.85 26.82 9.76
C GLN A 94 -15.30 28.22 10.00
N ALA A 95 -13.97 28.40 10.02
CA ALA A 95 -13.35 29.70 10.24
C ALA A 95 -13.56 30.64 9.04
N LYS A 96 -14.65 31.41 9.05
CA LYS A 96 -14.85 32.53 8.14
C LYS A 96 -13.94 33.68 8.57
N LYS A 97 -12.95 34.02 7.73
CA LYS A 97 -12.13 35.23 7.91
C LYS A 97 -13.04 36.46 7.98
N ARG A 98 -13.14 37.09 9.15
CA ARG A 98 -13.80 38.40 9.29
C ARG A 98 -12.83 39.48 8.81
N TRP A 99 -13.06 39.97 7.61
CA TRP A 99 -12.33 41.08 7.01
C TRP A 99 -13.00 42.38 7.44
N ARG A 100 -12.55 42.97 8.56
CA ARG A 100 -12.67 44.39 8.96
C ARG A 100 -12.45 44.51 10.48
N SER A 101 -11.22 44.82 10.88
CA SER A 101 -10.97 45.52 12.14
C SER A 101 -11.01 47.01 11.80
N GLY A 102 -12.10 47.68 12.18
CA GLY A 102 -12.17 49.14 12.11
C GLY A 102 -11.23 49.72 13.15
N ASN A 103 -10.41 50.66 12.72
CA ASN A 103 -9.55 51.50 13.56
C ASN A 103 -10.27 52.82 13.84
#